data_AF-A0A7X6A8G9-F1
#
_entry.id   AF-A0A7X6A8G9-F1
#
_cell.length_a   1.000
_cell.length_b   1.000
_cell.length_c   1.000
_cell.angle_alpha   90.00
_cell.angle_beta   90.00
_cell.angle_gamma   90.00
#
_symmetry.space_group_name_H-M   'P 1'
#
loop_
_entity.id
_entity.type
_entity.pdbx_description
1 polymer ?
#
loop_
_entity_poly.entity_id
_entity_poly.type
_entity_poly.pdbx_seq_one_letter_code
_entity_poly.pdbx_strand_id
1 'polypeptide(L)'
;MGSGTEDADPFVTNVCDTERGRCVVDGTECVVDADCPASDHTGNNVCNGEDCTTEDAHVICWLEADDLPGDEICDLQSFSCSNIPDQACQSDGDCIPITDVCSYPSQQPNSDPSDCIITPTGQSPCTDSQGQLYDCSNSDTACATASCDPFGAEANCDILAPVNVGTLCRAGSGDICDPDEECDGVNSECPADVVAPATTVCNAGSGDLCDPDESCTGVADAACPADVVAPATTICNPGSGDICDPDESCTGVAGDACPADNIASATTICRAGSGDLCDPDESCTGEADAACPADVVAPATTICNPGSGDICDPDESCTG
;
A
#
# COMPACT_ATOMS: atom_id res chain seq x y z
N MET A 1 69.37 -78.00 33.87
CA MET A 1 70.57 -77.44 33.22
C MET A 1 70.09 -76.43 32.20
N GLY A 2 70.46 -75.15 32.36
CA GLY A 2 70.24 -74.01 31.44
C GLY A 2 68.80 -73.47 31.40
N SER A 3 68.41 -72.29 31.93
CA SER A 3 68.85 -70.88 31.80
C SER A 3 68.10 -70.11 30.70
N GLY A 4 67.38 -69.05 31.10
CA GLY A 4 66.72 -68.04 30.25
C GLY A 4 65.46 -67.51 30.93
N THR A 5 65.60 -66.61 31.92
CA THR A 5 65.22 -65.17 31.86
C THR A 5 63.70 -64.95 31.81
N GLU A 6 63.18 -64.41 32.92
CA GLU A 6 61.88 -63.72 32.99
C GLU A 6 61.88 -62.59 31.94
N ASP A 7 60.97 -62.66 30.99
CA ASP A 7 60.41 -61.47 30.35
C ASP A 7 58.90 -61.71 30.36
N ALA A 8 58.21 -61.00 31.25
CA ALA A 8 56.79 -60.78 31.08
C ALA A 8 56.61 -60.14 29.70
N ASP A 9 55.72 -60.71 28.88
CA ASP A 9 55.30 -60.10 27.62
C ASP A 9 55.10 -58.60 27.82
N PRO A 10 55.72 -57.72 27.01
CA PRO A 10 55.25 -56.35 26.94
C PRO A 10 53.87 -56.46 26.31
N PHE A 11 52.83 -56.49 27.15
CA PHE A 11 51.47 -56.26 26.72
C PHE A 11 51.49 -54.92 26.00
N VAL A 12 51.53 -54.95 24.67
CA VAL A 12 51.24 -53.80 23.81
C VAL A 12 49.76 -53.53 24.03
N THR A 13 49.43 -52.75 25.05
CA THR A 13 48.06 -52.30 25.27
C THR A 13 47.84 -51.13 24.35
N ASN A 14 47.13 -51.35 23.23
CA ASN A 14 46.54 -50.29 22.45
C ASN A 14 45.44 -49.67 23.31
N VAL A 15 45.65 -48.45 23.82
CA VAL A 15 44.70 -47.76 24.71
C VAL A 15 44.26 -46.47 24.02
N CYS A 16 42.94 -46.25 23.99
CA CYS A 16 42.39 -44.94 23.63
C CYS A 16 42.72 -43.91 24.70
N ASP A 17 43.41 -42.83 24.32
CA ASP A 17 43.47 -41.63 25.15
C ASP A 17 42.15 -40.88 25.03
N THR A 18 41.27 -41.05 26.02
CA THR A 18 39.96 -40.38 26.07
C THR A 18 40.04 -38.86 26.17
N GLU A 19 41.21 -38.30 26.51
CA GLU A 19 41.45 -36.86 26.57
C GLU A 19 41.76 -36.26 25.18
N ARG A 20 42.25 -37.09 24.25
CA ARG A 20 42.67 -36.67 22.90
C ARG A 20 41.92 -37.35 21.76
N GLY A 21 41.16 -38.41 22.03
CA GLY A 21 40.42 -39.16 21.01
C GLY A 21 41.28 -40.03 20.09
N ARG A 22 42.58 -40.20 20.39
CA ARG A 22 43.55 -40.89 19.52
C ARG A 22 44.10 -42.18 20.14
N CYS A 23 44.58 -43.06 19.27
CA CYS A 23 45.23 -44.31 19.65
C CYS A 23 46.68 -44.12 20.08
N VAL A 24 47.00 -44.63 21.27
CA VAL A 24 48.34 -44.57 21.87
C VAL A 24 48.88 -45.98 22.04
N VAL A 25 50.09 -46.21 21.55
CA VAL A 25 50.84 -47.47 21.69
C VAL A 25 52.12 -47.19 22.47
N ASP A 26 52.29 -47.83 23.62
CA ASP A 26 53.43 -47.65 24.53
C ASP A 26 53.75 -46.17 24.88
N GLY A 27 52.71 -45.35 25.02
CA GLY A 27 52.82 -43.92 25.37
C GLY A 27 53.19 -43.00 24.21
N THR A 28 53.23 -43.51 22.98
CA THR A 28 53.44 -42.72 21.76
C THR A 28 52.17 -42.73 20.91
N GLU A 29 51.74 -41.57 20.44
CA GLU A 29 50.58 -41.45 19.55
C GLU A 29 50.93 -41.99 18.16
N CYS A 30 50.08 -42.87 17.62
CA CYS A 30 50.22 -43.37 16.25
C CYS A 30 49.80 -42.26 15.28
N VAL A 31 50.61 -41.95 14.27
CA VAL A 31 50.36 -40.82 13.33
C VAL A 31 50.18 -41.28 11.89
N VAL A 32 50.40 -42.57 11.62
CA VAL A 32 50.20 -43.23 10.34
C VAL A 32 49.80 -44.70 10.56
N ASP A 33 48.99 -45.25 9.67
CA ASP A 33 48.47 -46.63 9.67
C ASP A 33 49.52 -47.75 9.89
N ALA A 34 50.79 -47.49 9.57
CA ALA A 34 51.88 -48.45 9.71
C ALA A 34 52.27 -48.77 11.17
N ASP A 35 51.85 -47.92 12.13
CA ASP A 35 52.21 -48.03 13.54
C ASP A 35 51.20 -48.86 14.37
N CYS A 36 50.09 -49.33 13.77
CA CYS A 36 49.03 -50.10 14.43
C CYS A 36 48.89 -51.54 13.88
N PRO A 37 49.67 -52.53 14.37
CA PRO A 37 49.50 -53.92 13.95
C PRO A 37 48.20 -54.53 14.53
N ALA A 38 47.27 -54.90 13.65
CA ALA A 38 45.90 -55.34 13.94
C ALA A 38 45.76 -56.74 14.57
N SER A 39 46.51 -57.06 15.64
CA SER A 39 46.42 -58.38 16.27
C SER A 39 46.54 -58.35 17.79
N ASP A 40 45.48 -57.87 18.46
CA ASP A 40 44.87 -58.52 19.63
C ASP A 40 43.73 -57.65 20.19
N HIS A 41 42.49 -58.17 20.18
CA HIS A 41 41.29 -57.47 20.65
C HIS A 41 40.65 -58.18 21.84
N THR A 42 40.85 -57.67 23.06
CA THR A 42 39.98 -57.99 24.21
C THR A 42 39.84 -56.79 25.16
N GLY A 43 38.79 -55.96 25.00
CA GLY A 43 38.40 -54.93 25.97
C GLY A 43 37.63 -53.74 25.38
N ASN A 44 36.79 -53.07 26.19
CA ASN A 44 36.09 -51.83 25.81
C ASN A 44 37.09 -50.69 25.61
N ASN A 45 36.99 -50.00 24.46
CA ASN A 45 37.86 -48.94 23.90
C ASN A 45 38.91 -49.51 22.93
N VAL A 46 38.49 -49.73 21.67
CA VAL A 46 39.29 -50.39 20.64
C VAL A 46 39.75 -49.40 19.58
N CYS A 47 41.03 -49.50 19.21
CA CYS A 47 41.64 -48.79 18.09
C CYS A 47 41.35 -49.47 16.75
N ASN A 48 40.87 -48.73 15.76
CA ASN A 48 40.71 -49.17 14.38
C ASN A 48 41.38 -48.17 13.44
N GLY A 49 42.60 -48.47 12.99
CA GLY A 49 43.44 -47.49 12.30
C GLY A 49 43.93 -46.42 13.28
N GLU A 50 43.73 -45.14 12.94
CA GLU A 50 44.07 -43.99 13.80
C GLU A 50 42.96 -43.62 14.80
N ASP A 51 41.75 -44.17 14.63
CA ASP A 51 40.55 -43.75 15.36
C ASP A 51 40.11 -44.71 16.48
N CYS A 52 39.49 -44.13 17.51
CA CYS A 52 38.92 -44.81 18.66
C CYS A 52 37.44 -45.15 18.46
N THR A 53 37.05 -46.42 18.59
CA THR A 53 35.64 -46.84 18.52
C THR A 53 35.24 -47.65 19.76
N THR A 54 33.96 -47.51 20.15
CA THR A 54 33.30 -48.43 21.09
C THR A 54 32.17 -49.13 20.34
N GLU A 55 32.08 -50.45 20.49
CA GLU A 55 30.98 -51.21 19.90
C GLU A 55 29.67 -50.83 20.59
N ASP A 56 28.68 -50.45 19.78
CA ASP A 56 27.30 -50.06 20.11
C ASP A 56 27.04 -48.60 20.55
N ALA A 57 26.70 -47.79 19.53
CA ALA A 57 25.74 -46.67 19.54
C ALA A 57 25.97 -45.48 20.50
N HIS A 58 26.31 -44.33 19.88
CA HIS A 58 26.05 -42.96 20.35
C HIS A 58 26.40 -42.62 21.80
N VAL A 59 27.68 -42.28 22.02
CA VAL A 59 28.05 -41.28 23.03
C VAL A 59 28.99 -40.29 22.36
N ILE A 60 28.47 -39.10 22.08
CA ILE A 60 29.27 -37.96 21.63
C ILE A 60 30.11 -37.53 22.83
N CYS A 61 31.43 -37.69 22.75
CA CYS A 61 32.36 -37.00 23.64
C CYS A 61 32.30 -35.51 23.31
N TRP A 62 31.36 -34.79 23.93
CA TRP A 62 31.39 -33.34 23.98
C TRP A 62 32.47 -32.92 24.98
N LEU A 63 33.64 -32.50 24.49
CA LEU A 63 34.39 -31.39 25.09
C LEU A 63 35.07 -30.59 23.97
N GLU A 64 35.06 -29.28 24.17
CA GLU A 64 35.25 -28.21 23.21
C GLU A 64 36.66 -28.15 22.57
N ALA A 65 36.65 -27.68 21.33
CA ALA A 65 37.75 -27.09 20.54
C ALA A 65 38.71 -28.03 19.79
N ASP A 66 38.72 -27.81 18.48
CA ASP A 66 39.78 -28.12 17.50
C ASP A 66 39.75 -29.51 16.82
N ASP A 67 38.75 -29.72 15.96
CA ASP A 67 38.80 -30.71 14.86
C ASP A 67 39.68 -30.22 13.69
N LEU A 68 40.36 -31.21 13.08
CA LEU A 68 41.42 -31.16 12.07
C LEU A 68 40.91 -30.76 10.64
N PRO A 69 41.81 -30.51 9.66
CA PRO A 69 41.45 -29.88 8.39
C PRO A 69 41.00 -30.92 7.35
N GLY A 70 39.74 -30.86 6.92
CA GLY A 70 39.29 -31.67 5.78
C GLY A 70 37.78 -31.78 5.57
N ASP A 71 36.98 -31.42 6.56
CA ASP A 71 35.58 -31.81 6.61
C ASP A 71 34.71 -30.61 6.23
N GLU A 72 33.76 -30.85 5.33
CA GLU A 72 32.86 -29.88 4.73
C GLU A 72 31.86 -29.35 5.78
N ILE A 73 32.13 -28.17 6.35
CA ILE A 73 31.30 -27.60 7.44
C ILE A 73 30.35 -26.55 6.87
N CYS A 74 29.08 -26.91 6.85
CA CYS A 74 27.93 -26.06 6.52
C CYS A 74 27.47 -25.31 7.79
N ASP A 75 27.63 -23.98 7.83
CA ASP A 75 27.09 -23.14 8.91
C ASP A 75 25.68 -22.67 8.56
N LEU A 76 24.69 -23.31 9.19
CA LEU A 76 23.26 -23.00 9.02
C LEU A 76 22.85 -21.61 9.53
N GLN A 77 23.66 -20.94 10.36
CA GLN A 77 23.37 -19.59 10.85
C GLN A 77 23.85 -18.50 9.88
N SER A 78 24.93 -18.77 9.14
CA SER A 78 25.54 -17.84 8.18
C SER A 78 25.35 -18.24 6.71
N PHE A 79 24.73 -19.40 6.46
CA PHE A 79 24.57 -20.02 5.14
C PHE A 79 25.88 -20.13 4.36
N SER A 80 26.99 -20.31 5.08
CA SER A 80 28.32 -20.35 4.51
C SER A 80 29.02 -21.69 4.74
N CYS A 81 29.85 -22.08 3.78
CA CYS A 81 30.65 -23.30 3.86
C CYS A 81 32.09 -22.94 4.23
N SER A 82 32.58 -23.51 5.33
CA SER A 82 33.94 -23.27 5.77
C SER A 82 34.94 -24.08 4.93
N ASN A 83 36.05 -23.44 4.55
CA ASN A 83 37.16 -24.03 3.79
C ASN A 83 36.87 -24.47 2.34
N ILE A 84 35.70 -24.16 1.79
CA ILE A 84 35.41 -24.34 0.36
C ILE A 84 34.92 -23.02 -0.26
N PRO A 85 35.80 -22.25 -0.92
CA PRO A 85 35.37 -21.10 -1.69
C PRO A 85 34.46 -21.57 -2.83
N ASP A 86 33.42 -20.80 -3.13
CA ASP A 86 32.43 -21.06 -4.18
C ASP A 86 31.36 -22.13 -3.85
N GLN A 87 30.99 -22.28 -2.58
CA GLN A 87 29.87 -23.14 -2.18
C GLN A 87 28.93 -22.48 -1.17
N ALA A 88 27.65 -22.88 -1.19
CA ALA A 88 26.61 -22.43 -0.27
C ALA A 88 26.10 -23.59 0.59
N CYS A 89 25.82 -23.28 1.86
CA CYS A 89 25.35 -24.23 2.86
C CYS A 89 23.82 -24.41 2.77
N GLN A 90 23.35 -25.65 2.62
CA GLN A 90 21.93 -26.00 2.60
C GLN A 90 21.41 -26.40 3.98
N SER A 91 20.08 -26.40 4.15
CA SER A 91 19.41 -26.71 5.42
C SER A 91 19.53 -28.18 5.84
N ASP A 92 19.91 -29.07 4.92
CA ASP A 92 20.24 -30.48 5.17
C ASP A 92 21.68 -30.69 5.67
N GLY A 93 22.48 -29.62 5.75
CA GLY A 93 23.85 -29.65 6.26
C GLY A 93 24.92 -29.87 5.19
N ASP A 94 24.54 -29.90 3.91
CA ASP A 94 25.45 -30.12 2.79
C ASP A 94 25.91 -28.81 2.13
N CYS A 95 27.15 -28.78 1.66
CA CYS A 95 27.69 -27.70 0.84
C CYS A 95 27.54 -28.03 -0.65
N ILE A 96 27.03 -27.08 -1.44
CA ILE A 96 26.87 -27.24 -2.90
C ILE A 96 27.53 -26.11 -3.70
N PRO A 97 27.98 -26.37 -4.95
CA PRO A 97 28.57 -25.36 -5.81
C PRO A 97 27.62 -24.17 -6.09
N ILE A 98 28.10 -22.93 -5.94
CA ILE A 98 27.31 -21.70 -6.25
C ILE A 98 26.89 -21.58 -7.73
N THR A 99 27.41 -22.43 -8.60
CA THR A 99 26.99 -22.52 -10.01
C THR A 99 25.54 -22.96 -10.19
N ASP A 100 24.91 -23.56 -9.17
CA ASP A 100 23.49 -23.95 -9.21
C ASP A 100 22.55 -22.85 -8.65
N VAL A 101 23.09 -21.77 -8.08
CA VAL A 101 22.32 -20.69 -7.43
C VAL A 101 22.44 -19.35 -8.19
N CYS A 102 23.54 -19.06 -8.89
CA CYS A 102 23.72 -17.79 -9.60
C CYS A 102 23.28 -17.90 -11.10
N SER A 103 22.11 -17.35 -11.48
CA SER A 103 21.79 -17.06 -12.90
C SER A 103 22.51 -15.77 -13.33
N TYR A 104 23.67 -15.88 -13.98
CA TYR A 104 24.50 -14.72 -14.38
C TYR A 104 24.16 -14.14 -15.77
N PRO A 105 24.08 -12.80 -15.91
CA PRO A 105 24.31 -12.09 -17.16
C PRO A 105 25.53 -11.15 -17.06
N SER A 106 26.74 -11.66 -16.80
CA SER A 106 27.97 -10.92 -17.18
C SER A 106 29.16 -11.86 -17.35
N GLN A 107 29.70 -11.92 -18.58
CA GLN A 107 30.87 -12.75 -18.91
C GLN A 107 32.17 -11.99 -18.67
N GLN A 108 32.68 -11.96 -17.44
CA GLN A 108 34.11 -11.70 -17.21
C GLN A 108 34.74 -12.75 -16.27
N PRO A 109 35.83 -13.40 -16.67
CA PRO A 109 36.44 -14.49 -15.92
C PRO A 109 37.40 -13.93 -14.86
N ASN A 110 36.87 -13.43 -13.73
CA ASN A 110 37.58 -13.09 -12.47
C ASN A 110 36.78 -12.23 -11.48
N SER A 111 35.44 -12.22 -11.52
CA SER A 111 34.67 -11.59 -10.45
C SER A 111 34.72 -12.46 -9.19
N ASP A 112 35.04 -11.83 -8.06
CA ASP A 112 35.10 -12.44 -6.73
C ASP A 112 33.71 -13.03 -6.36
N PRO A 113 33.62 -14.25 -5.78
CA PRO A 113 32.35 -14.82 -5.31
C PRO A 113 31.61 -13.95 -4.28
N SER A 114 32.31 -13.00 -3.65
CA SER A 114 31.73 -11.97 -2.80
C SER A 114 30.86 -10.95 -3.56
N ASP A 115 30.88 -10.98 -4.89
CA ASP A 115 30.09 -10.15 -5.80
C ASP A 115 28.83 -10.90 -6.32
N CYS A 116 28.60 -12.18 -5.96
CA CYS A 116 27.24 -12.75 -6.03
C CYS A 116 26.44 -12.02 -4.94
N ILE A 117 25.58 -11.09 -5.37
CA ILE A 117 24.41 -10.71 -4.57
C ILE A 117 23.63 -12.02 -4.42
N ILE A 118 23.75 -12.70 -3.27
CA ILE A 118 22.69 -13.58 -2.82
C ILE A 118 21.51 -12.62 -2.65
N THR A 119 20.68 -12.48 -3.68
CA THR A 119 19.39 -11.85 -3.49
C THR A 119 18.70 -12.73 -2.48
N PRO A 120 18.47 -12.26 -1.24
CA PRO A 120 17.71 -13.03 -0.29
C PRO A 120 16.33 -13.23 -0.94
N THR A 121 15.87 -14.48 -0.98
CA THR A 121 14.45 -14.84 -0.86
C THR A 121 13.46 -13.73 -1.27
N GLY A 122 13.11 -13.66 -2.55
CA GLY A 122 12.18 -12.63 -3.02
C GLY A 122 11.73 -12.70 -4.48
N GLN A 123 12.15 -13.71 -5.25
CA GLN A 123 11.69 -13.86 -6.63
C GLN A 123 10.58 -14.90 -6.72
N SER A 124 9.36 -14.40 -6.63
CA SER A 124 8.23 -15.00 -7.32
C SER A 124 8.47 -14.95 -8.84
N PRO A 125 8.12 -16.00 -9.61
CA PRO A 125 7.50 -17.25 -9.17
C PRO A 125 8.52 -18.37 -8.82
N CYS A 126 8.19 -19.22 -7.82
CA CYS A 126 8.97 -20.42 -7.46
C CYS A 126 8.42 -21.70 -8.08
N THR A 127 9.25 -22.74 -8.18
CA THR A 127 8.88 -24.04 -8.76
C THR A 127 9.09 -25.16 -7.75
N ASP A 128 8.14 -26.08 -7.57
CA ASP A 128 8.31 -27.25 -6.70
C ASP A 128 9.17 -28.37 -7.34
N SER A 129 9.47 -29.42 -6.56
CA SER A 129 10.24 -30.59 -7.00
C SER A 129 9.57 -31.39 -8.13
N GLN A 130 8.31 -31.08 -8.46
CA GLN A 130 7.56 -31.65 -9.58
C GLN A 130 7.48 -30.71 -10.80
N GLY A 131 8.05 -29.50 -10.72
CA GLY A 131 8.02 -28.51 -11.79
C GLY A 131 6.79 -27.58 -11.77
N GLN A 132 5.99 -27.56 -10.70
CA GLN A 132 4.81 -26.70 -10.60
C GLN A 132 5.20 -25.30 -10.13
N LEU A 133 4.70 -24.29 -10.85
CA LEU A 133 5.00 -22.87 -10.62
C LEU A 133 4.02 -22.24 -9.61
N TYR A 134 4.54 -21.58 -8.58
CA TYR A 134 3.81 -20.83 -7.55
C TYR A 134 4.23 -19.36 -7.60
N ASP A 135 3.26 -18.47 -7.80
CA ASP A 135 3.50 -17.03 -7.85
C ASP A 135 3.17 -16.40 -6.50
N CYS A 136 4.17 -16.24 -5.63
CA CYS A 136 3.97 -15.68 -4.30
C CYS A 136 3.62 -14.18 -4.28
N SER A 137 3.72 -13.49 -5.42
CA SER A 137 3.24 -12.10 -5.57
C SER A 137 1.71 -12.00 -5.73
N ASN A 138 1.00 -13.12 -5.92
CA ASN A 138 -0.45 -13.14 -6.10
C ASN A 138 -1.22 -13.89 -4.99
N SER A 139 -0.52 -14.33 -3.94
CA SER A 139 -1.20 -14.81 -2.74
C SER A 139 -2.06 -13.66 -2.20
N ASP A 140 -3.29 -13.95 -1.74
CA ASP A 140 -4.32 -12.98 -1.30
C ASP A 140 -3.90 -12.11 -0.08
N THR A 141 -2.59 -11.98 0.18
CA THR A 141 -1.94 -11.34 1.31
C THR A 141 -1.18 -10.10 0.86
N ALA A 142 -1.88 -9.12 0.28
CA ALA A 142 -1.28 -7.86 -0.16
C ALA A 142 -0.56 -7.08 0.97
N CYS A 143 -0.81 -7.44 2.23
CA CYS A 143 -0.13 -6.89 3.41
C CYS A 143 0.89 -7.83 4.04
N ALA A 144 1.36 -8.83 3.31
CA ALA A 144 2.42 -9.69 3.78
C ALA A 144 3.49 -9.89 2.71
N THR A 145 4.74 -9.96 3.15
CA THR A 145 5.81 -10.43 2.28
C THR A 145 5.75 -11.95 2.26
N ALA A 146 5.35 -12.52 1.13
CA ALA A 146 5.48 -13.94 0.90
C ALA A 146 6.86 -14.23 0.29
N SER A 147 7.56 -15.20 0.85
CA SER A 147 8.74 -15.78 0.20
C SER A 147 8.50 -17.24 -0.10
N CYS A 148 9.15 -17.72 -1.14
CA CYS A 148 9.19 -19.14 -1.41
C CYS A 148 10.00 -19.81 -0.29
N ASP A 149 9.37 -20.76 0.41
CA ASP A 149 10.07 -21.70 1.27
C ASP A 149 10.33 -22.99 0.47
N PRO A 150 11.54 -23.19 -0.10
CA PRO A 150 11.88 -24.40 -0.82
C PRO A 150 12.07 -25.62 0.10
N PHE A 151 12.00 -25.44 1.43
CA PHE A 151 12.27 -26.48 2.44
C PHE A 151 11.06 -26.86 3.29
N GLY A 152 9.90 -26.22 3.08
CA GLY A 152 8.63 -26.60 3.66
C GLY A 152 8.17 -27.99 3.19
N ALA A 153 7.28 -28.64 3.96
CA ALA A 153 6.79 -30.00 3.66
C ALA A 153 6.07 -30.12 2.30
N GLU A 154 5.71 -28.98 1.69
CA GLU A 154 5.19 -28.81 0.34
C GLU A 154 5.74 -27.44 -0.13
N ALA A 155 6.32 -27.33 -1.34
CA ALA A 155 6.82 -26.04 -1.82
C ALA A 155 5.65 -25.04 -1.91
N ASN A 156 5.63 -24.08 -1.00
CA ASN A 156 4.52 -23.15 -0.81
C ASN A 156 5.06 -21.73 -0.61
N CYS A 157 4.15 -20.76 -0.66
CA CYS A 157 4.45 -19.39 -0.30
C CYS A 157 4.32 -19.27 1.22
N ASP A 158 5.44 -19.11 1.92
CA ASP A 158 5.41 -18.85 3.35
C ASP A 158 5.25 -17.35 3.60
N ILE A 159 4.32 -17.02 4.50
CA ILE A 159 4.06 -15.64 4.90
C ILE A 159 5.09 -15.27 5.96
N LEU A 160 6.16 -14.60 5.53
CA LEU A 160 7.30 -14.32 6.40
C LEU A 160 7.01 -13.26 7.46
N ALA A 161 6.33 -12.18 7.06
CA ALA A 161 6.07 -11.03 7.92
C ALA A 161 4.97 -10.13 7.36
N PRO A 162 4.22 -9.42 8.22
CA PRO A 162 3.40 -8.30 7.80
C PRO A 162 4.26 -7.21 7.17
N VAL A 163 3.75 -6.59 6.10
CA VAL A 163 4.35 -5.40 5.50
C VAL A 163 4.19 -4.21 6.45
N ASN A 164 5.07 -3.21 6.37
CA ASN A 164 5.05 -2.03 7.23
C ASN A 164 3.68 -1.32 7.22
N VAL A 165 3.30 -0.77 8.37
CA VAL A 165 2.12 0.09 8.49
C VAL A 165 2.16 1.24 7.48
N GLY A 166 1.01 1.55 6.87
CA GLY A 166 0.90 2.61 5.86
C GLY A 166 1.32 2.21 4.45
N THR A 167 1.64 0.92 4.23
CA THR A 167 1.93 0.45 2.87
C THR A 167 0.63 0.24 2.11
N LEU A 168 0.48 0.92 0.97
CA LEU A 168 -0.65 0.76 0.06
C LEU A 168 -0.79 -0.71 -0.38
N CYS A 169 -1.91 -1.33 -0.04
CA CYS A 169 -2.20 -2.72 -0.43
C CYS A 169 -3.35 -2.82 -1.44
N ARG A 170 -4.28 -1.86 -1.42
CA ARG A 170 -5.31 -1.68 -2.43
C ARG A 170 -5.44 -0.19 -2.72
N ALA A 171 -5.37 0.15 -3.99
CA ALA A 171 -5.62 1.50 -4.44
C ALA A 171 -7.13 1.69 -4.61
N GLY A 172 -7.66 2.77 -4.04
CA GLY A 172 -9.01 3.25 -4.31
C GLY A 172 -8.98 4.38 -5.35
N SER A 173 -9.94 5.30 -5.26
CA SER A 173 -9.87 6.58 -5.99
C SER A 173 -8.91 7.59 -5.34
N GLY A 174 -8.48 7.33 -4.10
CA GLY A 174 -7.60 8.20 -3.33
C GLY A 174 -8.29 9.44 -2.73
N ASP A 175 -9.62 9.47 -2.74
CA ASP A 175 -10.45 10.49 -2.11
C ASP A 175 -11.38 9.89 -1.05
N ILE A 176 -12.31 10.68 -0.50
CA ILE A 176 -13.23 10.21 0.54
C ILE A 176 -14.25 9.18 0.03
N CYS A 177 -14.43 9.05 -1.29
CA CYS A 177 -15.39 8.11 -1.86
C CYS A 177 -14.87 6.68 -1.88
N ASP A 178 -13.58 6.53 -2.13
CA ASP A 178 -12.87 5.26 -2.07
C ASP A 178 -11.41 5.55 -1.68
N PRO A 179 -11.11 5.59 -0.37
CA PRO A 179 -9.77 5.85 0.11
C PRO A 179 -8.87 4.64 -0.13
N ASP A 180 -7.58 4.90 -0.31
CA ASP A 180 -6.60 3.83 -0.36
C ASP A 180 -6.60 2.99 0.94
N GLU A 181 -6.61 1.66 0.81
CA GLU A 181 -6.36 0.78 1.95
C GLU A 181 -4.85 0.55 2.13
N GLU A 182 -4.44 0.77 3.37
CA GLU A 182 -3.07 0.60 3.82
C GLU A 182 -2.97 -0.55 4.82
N CYS A 183 -1.84 -1.25 4.78
CA CYS A 183 -1.53 -2.28 5.77
C CYS A 183 -1.46 -1.69 7.17
N ASP A 184 -1.97 -2.44 8.15
CA ASP A 184 -1.93 -2.07 9.57
C ASP A 184 -0.61 -2.47 10.26
N GLY A 185 0.25 -3.21 9.57
CA GLY A 185 1.50 -3.74 10.10
C GLY A 185 1.35 -5.00 10.96
N VAL A 186 0.17 -5.61 10.98
CA VAL A 186 -0.16 -6.77 11.83
C VAL A 186 -0.84 -7.88 11.03
N ASN A 187 -1.85 -7.55 10.23
CA ASN A 187 -2.60 -8.49 9.42
C ASN A 187 -1.95 -8.69 8.05
N SER A 188 -1.97 -9.93 7.57
CA SER A 188 -1.43 -10.30 6.26
C SER A 188 -2.37 -9.93 5.10
N GLU A 189 -3.66 -9.83 5.39
CA GLU A 189 -4.70 -9.41 4.44
C GLU A 189 -4.79 -7.88 4.43
N CYS A 190 -5.04 -7.31 3.24
CA CYS A 190 -5.40 -5.90 3.13
C CYS A 190 -6.73 -5.66 3.88
N PRO A 191 -6.92 -4.51 4.54
CA PRO A 191 -8.21 -4.15 5.11
C PRO A 191 -9.35 -4.31 4.09
N ALA A 192 -10.56 -4.50 4.60
CA ALA A 192 -11.73 -4.55 3.75
C ALA A 192 -11.90 -3.22 3.01
N ASP A 193 -12.29 -3.31 1.75
CA ASP A 193 -12.62 -2.18 0.87
C ASP A 193 -13.61 -1.22 1.52
N VAL A 194 -13.23 0.06 1.66
CA VAL A 194 -14.07 1.09 2.29
C VAL A 194 -14.66 2.03 1.23
N VAL A 195 -15.67 1.55 0.51
CA VAL A 195 -16.44 2.40 -0.41
C VAL A 195 -17.49 3.22 0.34
N ALA A 196 -17.43 4.55 0.22
CA ALA A 196 -18.43 5.45 0.79
C ALA A 196 -19.78 5.31 0.07
N PRO A 197 -20.92 5.35 0.78
CA PRO A 197 -22.23 5.24 0.16
C PRO A 197 -22.55 6.42 -0.76
N ALA A 198 -23.52 6.23 -1.66
CA ALA A 198 -23.90 7.24 -2.65
C ALA A 198 -24.49 8.55 -2.07
N THR A 199 -24.67 8.63 -0.75
CA THR A 199 -25.17 9.79 -0.03
C THR A 199 -24.07 10.60 0.67
N THR A 200 -22.81 10.16 0.57
CA THR A 200 -21.67 10.87 1.16
C THR A 200 -21.28 12.02 0.25
N VAL A 201 -21.44 13.26 0.73
CA VAL A 201 -20.94 14.46 0.04
C VAL A 201 -19.41 14.44 0.06
N CYS A 202 -18.80 14.50 -1.13
CA CYS A 202 -17.35 14.44 -1.32
C CYS A 202 -16.77 15.75 -1.83
N ASN A 203 -17.58 16.58 -2.48
CA ASN A 203 -17.29 17.97 -2.78
C ASN A 203 -18.54 18.79 -2.41
N ALA A 204 -18.36 19.80 -1.56
CA ALA A 204 -19.47 20.63 -1.09
C ALA A 204 -19.54 21.90 -1.94
N GLY A 205 -20.69 22.14 -2.55
CA GLY A 205 -20.97 23.33 -3.33
C GLY A 205 -21.66 24.41 -2.49
N SER A 206 -22.47 25.25 -3.15
CA SER A 206 -23.40 26.16 -2.49
C SER A 206 -24.69 25.45 -2.03
N GLY A 207 -24.96 24.25 -2.56
CA GLY A 207 -26.13 23.42 -2.26
C GLY A 207 -27.39 23.80 -3.04
N ASP A 208 -27.28 24.74 -3.98
CA ASP A 208 -28.35 25.10 -4.92
C ASP A 208 -28.01 24.67 -6.35
N LEU A 209 -28.79 25.12 -7.33
CA LEU A 209 -28.58 24.72 -8.74
C LEU A 209 -27.36 25.38 -9.38
N CYS A 210 -26.83 26.46 -8.80
CA CYS A 210 -25.65 27.15 -9.32
C CYS A 210 -24.37 26.39 -9.04
N ASP A 211 -24.33 25.71 -7.90
CA ASP A 211 -23.23 24.85 -7.49
C ASP A 211 -23.75 23.77 -6.51
N PRO A 212 -24.23 22.62 -7.03
CA PRO A 212 -24.77 21.56 -6.20
C PRO A 212 -23.67 20.80 -5.45
N ASP A 213 -24.04 20.09 -4.39
CA ASP A 213 -23.11 19.16 -3.75
C ASP A 213 -22.87 17.92 -4.63
N GLU A 214 -21.61 17.54 -4.86
CA GLU A 214 -21.28 16.23 -5.41
C GLU A 214 -21.21 15.17 -4.32
N SER A 215 -21.92 14.07 -4.55
CA SER A 215 -21.89 12.89 -3.70
C SER A 215 -21.15 11.75 -4.37
N CYS A 216 -20.52 10.91 -3.56
CA CYS A 216 -19.93 9.67 -4.00
C CYS A 216 -20.93 8.82 -4.79
N THR A 217 -20.43 7.92 -5.63
CA THR A 217 -21.31 7.05 -6.44
C THR A 217 -21.71 5.76 -5.72
N GLY A 218 -21.00 5.41 -4.64
CA GLY A 218 -21.14 4.10 -4.00
C GLY A 218 -20.52 2.94 -4.78
N VAL A 219 -19.62 3.24 -5.72
CA VAL A 219 -18.93 2.26 -6.57
C VAL A 219 -17.44 2.32 -6.23
N ALA A 220 -16.82 1.14 -6.06
CA ALA A 220 -15.38 1.03 -5.86
C ALA A 220 -14.61 1.61 -7.07
N ASP A 221 -13.40 2.12 -6.82
CA ASP A 221 -12.49 2.81 -7.73
C ASP A 221 -13.07 4.09 -8.37
N ALA A 222 -14.27 4.51 -7.99
CA ALA A 222 -14.94 5.68 -8.55
C ALA A 222 -14.65 6.92 -7.70
N ALA A 223 -13.87 7.83 -8.27
CA ALA A 223 -13.62 9.15 -7.69
C ALA A 223 -14.92 9.95 -7.49
N CYS A 224 -14.85 10.92 -6.58
CA CYS A 224 -15.84 11.95 -6.43
C CYS A 224 -16.16 12.57 -7.81
N PRO A 225 -17.44 12.73 -8.17
CA PRO A 225 -17.81 13.39 -9.42
C PRO A 225 -17.14 14.77 -9.53
N ALA A 226 -16.82 15.17 -10.75
CA ALA A 226 -16.25 16.50 -10.99
C ALA A 226 -17.27 17.59 -10.61
N ASP A 227 -16.76 18.66 -10.02
CA ASP A 227 -17.49 19.88 -9.64
C ASP A 227 -18.36 20.43 -10.80
N VAL A 228 -19.66 20.56 -10.56
CA VAL A 228 -20.66 21.01 -11.54
C VAL A 228 -21.12 22.45 -11.27
N VAL A 229 -20.34 23.42 -11.72
CA VAL A 229 -20.72 24.85 -11.63
C VAL A 229 -21.59 25.28 -12.82
N ALA A 230 -22.78 25.81 -12.54
CA ALA A 230 -23.65 26.37 -13.57
C ALA A 230 -23.06 27.67 -14.16
N PRO A 231 -23.13 27.88 -15.48
CA PRO A 231 -22.58 29.08 -16.10
C PRO A 231 -23.35 30.34 -15.70
N ALA A 232 -22.69 31.51 -15.82
CA ALA A 232 -23.25 32.80 -15.41
C ALA A 232 -24.52 33.26 -16.15
N THR A 233 -24.94 32.52 -17.17
CA THR A 233 -26.18 32.75 -17.94
C THR A 233 -27.35 31.90 -17.45
N THR A 234 -27.16 31.07 -16.43
CA THR A 234 -28.19 30.20 -15.87
C THR A 234 -29.03 31.00 -14.90
N ILE A 235 -30.30 31.21 -15.24
CA ILE A 235 -31.28 31.83 -14.33
C ILE A 235 -31.53 30.86 -13.19
N CYS A 236 -31.28 31.29 -11.96
CA CYS A 236 -31.40 30.48 -10.75
C CYS A 236 -32.57 30.92 -9.87
N ASN A 237 -32.94 32.20 -9.93
CA ASN A 237 -34.17 32.74 -9.37
C ASN A 237 -34.84 33.61 -10.45
N PRO A 238 -35.89 33.11 -11.12
CA PRO A 238 -36.64 33.91 -12.08
C PRO A 238 -37.46 34.97 -11.35
N GLY A 239 -37.41 36.21 -11.81
CA GLY A 239 -38.25 37.30 -11.32
C GLY A 239 -39.38 37.63 -12.30
N SER A 240 -39.92 38.84 -12.19
CA SER A 240 -40.88 39.40 -13.16
C SER A 240 -40.27 39.69 -14.55
N GLY A 241 -38.94 39.77 -14.64
CA GLY A 241 -38.18 40.02 -15.87
C GLY A 241 -38.11 41.50 -16.27
N ASP A 242 -38.58 42.41 -15.43
CA ASP A 242 -38.43 43.86 -15.60
C ASP A 242 -37.59 44.49 -14.47
N ILE A 243 -37.55 45.83 -14.39
CA ILE A 243 -36.72 46.53 -13.40
C ILE A 243 -37.25 46.41 -11.97
N CYS A 244 -38.50 46.00 -11.78
CA CYS A 244 -39.09 45.84 -10.45
C CYS A 244 -38.62 44.59 -9.75
N ASP A 245 -38.34 43.55 -10.53
CA ASP A 245 -37.84 42.28 -10.06
C ASP A 245 -37.19 41.56 -11.26
N PRO A 246 -35.87 41.73 -11.45
CA PRO A 246 -35.11 41.12 -12.54
C PRO A 246 -34.79 39.65 -12.25
N ASP A 247 -34.49 38.88 -13.29
CA ASP A 247 -33.98 37.51 -13.08
C ASP A 247 -32.59 37.52 -12.43
N GLU A 248 -32.37 36.72 -11.38
CA GLU A 248 -31.03 36.41 -10.90
C GLU A 248 -30.44 35.22 -11.65
N SER A 249 -29.20 35.40 -12.09
CA SER A 249 -28.41 34.35 -12.71
C SER A 249 -27.25 33.94 -11.81
N CYS A 250 -26.85 32.67 -11.90
CA CYS A 250 -25.64 32.17 -11.24
C CYS A 250 -24.43 33.04 -11.55
N THR A 251 -23.41 33.03 -10.69
CA THR A 251 -22.18 33.81 -10.93
C THR A 251 -21.19 33.09 -11.86
N GLY A 252 -21.34 31.76 -12.00
CA GLY A 252 -20.37 30.91 -12.69
C GLY A 252 -19.10 30.63 -11.89
N VAL A 253 -19.13 30.85 -10.57
CA VAL A 253 -18.02 30.63 -9.65
C VAL A 253 -18.39 29.51 -8.68
N ALA A 254 -17.49 28.55 -8.50
CA ALA A 254 -17.67 27.48 -7.51
C ALA A 254 -17.80 28.07 -6.09
N GLY A 255 -18.72 27.53 -5.31
CA GLY A 255 -19.09 27.91 -3.96
C GLY A 255 -20.06 29.09 -3.86
N ASP A 256 -20.32 29.82 -4.95
CA ASP A 256 -21.26 30.93 -4.94
C ASP A 256 -22.70 30.43 -5.11
N ALA A 257 -23.55 30.78 -4.15
CA ALA A 257 -24.99 30.57 -4.26
C ALA A 257 -25.61 31.48 -5.34
N CYS A 258 -26.83 31.13 -5.75
CA CYS A 258 -27.70 32.04 -6.49
C CYS A 258 -27.77 33.40 -5.78
N PRO A 259 -27.58 34.52 -6.48
CA PRO A 259 -27.68 35.84 -5.88
C PRO A 259 -29.03 36.02 -5.18
N ALA A 260 -29.03 36.84 -4.12
CA ALA A 260 -30.27 37.16 -3.42
C ALA A 260 -31.21 37.96 -4.35
N ASP A 261 -32.50 37.63 -4.26
CA ASP A 261 -33.61 38.26 -4.96
C ASP A 261 -33.56 39.80 -4.88
N ASN A 262 -33.47 40.47 -6.03
CA ASN A 262 -33.32 41.91 -6.18
C ASN A 262 -34.66 42.63 -6.42
N ILE A 263 -35.50 42.68 -5.39
CA ILE A 263 -36.78 43.38 -5.46
C ILE A 263 -36.57 44.90 -5.34
N ALA A 264 -36.98 45.64 -6.37
CA ALA A 264 -36.95 47.09 -6.36
C ALA A 264 -37.98 47.66 -5.37
N SER A 265 -37.62 48.75 -4.69
CA SER A 265 -38.51 49.41 -3.73
C SER A 265 -39.83 49.88 -4.37
N ALA A 266 -40.87 50.02 -3.55
CA ALA A 266 -42.17 50.57 -3.98
C ALA A 266 -42.12 52.03 -4.49
N THR A 267 -40.96 52.69 -4.39
CA THR A 267 -40.72 54.06 -4.88
C THR A 267 -39.90 54.10 -6.18
N THR A 268 -39.49 52.93 -6.69
CA THR A 268 -38.74 52.84 -7.94
C THR A 268 -39.69 53.02 -9.11
N ILE A 269 -39.51 54.09 -9.90
CA ILE A 269 -40.26 54.31 -11.13
C ILE A 269 -39.82 53.29 -12.17
N CYS A 270 -40.75 52.44 -12.61
CA CYS A 270 -40.52 51.39 -13.61
C CYS A 270 -41.05 51.77 -14.99
N ARG A 271 -42.03 52.67 -15.03
CA ARG A 271 -42.51 53.34 -16.25
C ARG A 271 -42.70 54.81 -15.92
N ALA A 272 -42.00 55.66 -16.66
CA ALA A 272 -42.18 57.11 -16.53
C ALA A 272 -43.41 57.53 -17.33
N GLY A 273 -44.27 58.34 -16.71
CA GLY A 273 -45.39 58.98 -17.36
C GLY A 273 -44.97 60.24 -18.12
N SER A 274 -45.94 61.08 -18.46
CA SER A 274 -45.73 62.32 -19.22
C SER A 274 -45.18 63.49 -18.37
N GLY A 275 -45.20 63.34 -17.04
CA GLY A 275 -44.87 64.39 -16.09
C GLY A 275 -46.03 65.33 -15.77
N ASP A 276 -47.26 64.98 -16.18
CA ASP A 276 -48.50 65.66 -15.79
C ASP A 276 -49.46 64.73 -15.02
N LEU A 277 -50.64 65.26 -14.67
CA LEU A 277 -51.68 64.50 -13.96
C LEU A 277 -52.42 63.48 -14.84
N CYS A 278 -52.22 63.53 -16.16
CA CYS A 278 -52.91 62.68 -17.13
C CYS A 278 -52.20 61.35 -17.36
N ASP A 279 -50.91 61.29 -17.10
CA ASP A 279 -50.08 60.11 -17.26
C ASP A 279 -49.03 60.13 -16.13
N PRO A 280 -49.40 59.64 -14.93
CA PRO A 280 -48.51 59.56 -13.78
C PRO A 280 -47.48 58.44 -13.93
N ASP A 281 -46.34 58.58 -13.25
CA ASP A 281 -45.34 57.51 -13.19
C ASP A 281 -45.89 56.24 -12.51
N GLU A 282 -45.67 55.06 -13.10
CA GLU A 282 -45.84 53.79 -12.41
C GLU A 282 -44.57 53.42 -11.64
N SER A 283 -44.78 53.13 -10.36
CA SER A 283 -43.74 52.61 -9.48
C SER A 283 -43.92 51.12 -9.24
N CYS A 284 -42.82 50.43 -8.99
CA CYS A 284 -42.83 49.04 -8.55
C CYS A 284 -43.68 48.87 -7.29
N THR A 285 -44.13 47.65 -7.02
CA THR A 285 -44.93 47.35 -5.81
C THR A 285 -44.04 47.10 -4.59
N GLY A 286 -42.77 46.74 -4.79
CA GLY A 286 -41.89 46.25 -3.73
C GLY A 286 -42.17 44.80 -3.33
N GLU A 287 -42.86 44.04 -4.17
CA GLU A 287 -43.15 42.61 -3.97
C GLU A 287 -42.35 41.77 -4.97
N ALA A 288 -41.90 40.59 -4.55
CA ALA A 288 -41.27 39.61 -5.42
C ALA A 288 -42.27 39.13 -6.49
N ASP A 289 -41.77 38.77 -7.67
CA ASP A 289 -42.50 38.30 -8.85
C ASP A 289 -43.52 39.31 -9.41
N ALA A 290 -43.54 40.54 -8.92
CA ALA A 290 -44.51 41.55 -9.31
C ALA A 290 -43.93 42.46 -10.41
N ALA A 291 -44.46 42.28 -11.62
CA ALA A 291 -44.17 43.16 -12.74
C ALA A 291 -44.57 44.62 -12.45
N CYS A 292 -43.92 45.54 -13.15
CA CYS A 292 -44.30 46.94 -13.20
C CYS A 292 -45.81 47.07 -13.51
N PRO A 293 -46.57 47.89 -12.76
CA PRO A 293 -47.97 48.11 -13.04
C PRO A 293 -48.22 48.51 -14.50
N ALA A 294 -49.39 48.12 -15.02
CA ALA A 294 -49.80 48.54 -16.34
C ALA A 294 -49.94 50.08 -16.40
N ASP A 295 -49.59 50.64 -17.55
CA ASP A 295 -49.70 52.06 -17.88
C ASP A 295 -51.12 52.61 -17.59
N VAL A 296 -51.22 53.63 -16.75
CA VAL A 296 -52.47 54.24 -16.31
C VAL A 296 -52.61 55.66 -16.89
N VAL A 297 -53.19 55.75 -18.08
CA VAL A 297 -53.60 57.05 -18.65
C VAL A 297 -54.96 57.48 -18.08
N ALA A 298 -55.01 58.70 -17.54
CA ALA A 298 -56.22 59.28 -16.98
C ALA A 298 -57.29 59.48 -18.07
N PRO A 299 -58.57 59.20 -17.78
CA PRO A 299 -59.64 59.37 -18.75
C PRO A 299 -59.78 60.84 -19.13
N ALA A 300 -60.34 61.09 -20.33
CA ALA A 300 -60.53 62.44 -20.86
C ALA A 300 -61.43 63.37 -20.00
N THR A 301 -62.08 62.83 -18.96
CA THR A 301 -62.86 63.59 -17.98
C THR A 301 -62.03 64.12 -16.81
N THR A 302 -60.74 63.78 -16.73
CA THR A 302 -59.85 64.21 -15.64
C THR A 302 -59.37 65.63 -15.92
N ILE A 303 -59.65 66.55 -15.01
CA ILE A 303 -59.15 67.92 -15.07
C ILE A 303 -57.69 67.91 -14.61
N CYS A 304 -56.77 68.31 -15.49
CA CYS A 304 -55.34 68.34 -15.20
C CYS A 304 -54.82 69.75 -14.90
N ASN A 305 -55.50 70.79 -15.40
CA ASN A 305 -55.26 72.16 -15.01
C ASN A 305 -56.60 72.89 -14.82
N PRO A 306 -57.01 73.16 -13.56
CA PRO A 306 -58.23 73.89 -13.27
C PRO A 306 -58.12 75.35 -13.73
N GLY A 307 -59.12 75.81 -14.48
CA GLY A 307 -59.25 77.21 -14.86
C GLY A 307 -59.81 78.06 -13.72
N SER A 308 -59.89 79.38 -13.92
CA SER A 308 -60.41 80.34 -12.94
C SER A 308 -61.94 80.27 -12.73
N GLY A 309 -62.63 79.41 -13.48
CA GLY A 309 -64.09 79.23 -13.42
C GLY A 309 -64.87 80.27 -14.22
N ASP A 310 -64.20 81.06 -15.05
CA ASP A 310 -64.80 81.99 -16.01
C ASP A 310 -64.64 81.51 -17.46
N ILE A 311 -65.26 82.21 -18.41
CA ILE A 311 -65.25 81.82 -19.83
C ILE A 311 -63.91 82.10 -20.52
N CYS A 312 -63.02 82.86 -19.90
CA CYS A 312 -61.72 83.22 -20.45
C CYS A 312 -60.63 82.22 -20.08
N ASP A 313 -60.88 81.39 -19.06
CA ASP A 313 -59.95 80.40 -18.52
C ASP A 313 -60.72 79.13 -18.12
N PRO A 314 -61.08 78.28 -19.13
CA PRO A 314 -61.76 77.01 -18.89
C PRO A 314 -60.79 75.94 -18.35
N ASP A 315 -61.33 74.96 -17.64
CA ASP A 315 -60.56 73.78 -17.22
C ASP A 315 -59.96 73.04 -18.43
N GLU A 316 -58.68 72.66 -18.35
CA GLU A 316 -58.08 71.71 -19.28
C GLU A 316 -58.20 70.28 -18.75
N SER A 317 -58.66 69.39 -19.63
CA SER A 317 -58.81 67.97 -19.35
C SER A 317 -57.81 67.12 -20.11
N CYS A 318 -57.51 65.95 -19.56
CA CYS A 318 -56.74 64.92 -20.25
C CYS A 318 -57.39 64.50 -21.58
N THR A 319 -56.62 63.84 -22.45
CA THR A 319 -57.12 63.36 -23.76
C THR A 319 -57.61 61.92 -23.73
N GLY A 320 -57.28 61.16 -22.68
CA GLY A 320 -57.24 59.69 -22.75
C GLY A 320 -56.14 59.25 -23.70
#